data_AF-A0A9Q1FF80-F1
#
_entry.id   AF-A0A9Q1FF80-F1
#
_cell.length_a   1.000
_cell.length_b   1.000
_cell.length_c   1.000
_cell.angle_alpha   90.00
_cell.angle_beta   90.00
_cell.angle_gamma   90.00
#
_symmetry.space_group_name_H-M   'P 1'
#
loop_
_entity.id
_entity.type
_entity.pdbx_description
1 polymer ?
#
loop_
_entity_poly.entity_id
_entity_poly.type
_entity_poly.pdbx_seq_one_letter_code
_entity_poly.pdbx_strand_id
1 'polypeptide(L)' 'MTLNTSLPGGTYCDIISGQKEGNRCSGKQVTVGDDGRAHFRISNMDEDPFIAVHVDSKL' A
#
# COMPACT_ATOMS: atom_id res chain seq x y z
N MET A 1 9.35 -3.80 7.45
CA MET A 1 8.67 -4.34 8.64
C MET A 1 7.32 -4.93 8.24
N THR A 2 6.68 -5.74 9.08
CA THR A 2 5.33 -6.27 8.83
C THR A 2 4.36 -5.70 9.85
N LEU A 3 3.24 -5.14 9.40
CA LEU A 3 2.21 -4.57 10.26
C LEU A 3 0.85 -5.18 9.93
N ASN A 4 0.00 -5.33 10.94
CA ASN A 4 -1.42 -5.66 10.72
C ASN A 4 -2.13 -4.38 10.24
N THR A 5 -2.73 -4.43 9.06
CA THR A 5 -3.47 -3.31 8.46
C THR A 5 -4.96 -3.38 8.76
N SER A 6 -5.46 -4.55 9.21
CA SER A 6 -6.89 -4.87 9.28
C SER A 6 -7.65 -4.70 7.96
N LEU A 7 -6.92 -4.56 6.85
CA LEU A 7 -7.49 -4.52 5.51
C LEU A 7 -7.69 -5.95 4.98
N PRO A 8 -8.68 -6.18 4.11
CA PRO A 8 -8.81 -7.44 3.40
C PRO A 8 -7.56 -7.79 2.57
N GLY A 9 -7.33 -9.08 2.33
CA GLY A 9 -6.25 -9.52 1.43
C GLY A 9 -6.38 -8.91 0.02
N GLY A 10 -5.25 -8.45 -0.53
CA GLY A 10 -5.16 -7.88 -1.87
C GLY A 10 -4.04 -6.86 -2.05
N THR A 11 -3.97 -6.29 -3.25
CA THR A 11 -2.98 -5.26 -3.60
C THR A 11 -3.63 -3.89 -3.52
N TYR A 12 -2.96 -2.96 -2.84
CA TYR A 12 -3.42 -1.59 -2.60
C TYR A 12 -2.43 -0.59 -3.18
N CYS A 13 -2.94 0.47 -3.77
CA CYS A 13 -2.13 1.60 -4.21
C CYS A 13 -1.84 2.53 -3.03
N ASP A 14 -0.57 2.89 -2.84
CA ASP A 14 -0.18 3.96 -1.94
C ASP A 14 -0.58 5.31 -2.54
N ILE A 15 -1.51 6.01 -1.87
CA ILE A 15 -2.07 7.28 -2.36
C ILE A 15 -1.11 8.46 -2.22
N ILE A 16 0.01 8.27 -1.51
CA ILE A 16 1.04 9.30 -1.33
C ILE A 16 1.98 9.31 -2.52
N SER A 17 2.51 8.14 -2.90
CA SER A 17 3.42 8.01 -4.03
C SER A 17 2.74 7.87 -5.40
N GLY A 18 1.40 7.77 -5.45
CA GLY A 18 0.63 7.71 -6.69
C GLY A 18 -0.86 7.45 -6.45
N GLN A 19 -1.56 6.92 -7.44
CA GLN A 19 -3.01 6.64 -7.35
C GLN A 19 -3.40 5.40 -8.14
N LYS A 20 -4.61 4.90 -7.91
CA LYS A 20 -5.22 3.83 -8.71
C LYS A 20 -5.69 4.40 -10.05
N GLU A 21 -5.16 3.85 -11.14
CA GLU A 21 -5.53 4.17 -12.52
C GLU A 21 -6.06 2.90 -13.20
N GLY A 22 -7.38 2.67 -13.12
CA GLY A 22 -8.00 1.43 -13.57
C GLY A 22 -7.53 0.23 -12.73
N ASN A 23 -6.84 -0.72 -13.37
CA ASN A 23 -6.30 -1.93 -12.72
C ASN A 23 -4.80 -1.83 -12.40
N ARG A 24 -4.25 -0.61 -12.30
CA ARG A 24 -2.83 -0.39 -11.98
C ARG A 24 -2.65 0.74 -10.99
N CYS A 25 -1.59 0.69 -10.19
CA CYS A 25 -1.13 1.82 -9.40
C CYS A 25 -0.07 2.60 -10.16
N SER A 26 -0.15 3.93 -10.17
CA SER A 26 0.93 4.78 -10.70
C SER A 26 2.11 4.91 -9.74
N GLY A 27 1.89 4.64 -8.44
CA GLY A 27 2.88 4.72 -7.37
C GLY A 27 3.28 3.36 -6.78
N LYS A 28 3.75 3.39 -5.53
CA LYS A 28 4.09 2.18 -4.76
C LYS A 28 2.84 1.34 -4.51
N GLN A 29 3.06 0.04 -4.37
CA GLN A 29 2.02 -0.95 -4.09
C GLN A 29 2.28 -1.61 -2.74
N VAL A 30 1.19 -1.86 -2.00
CA VAL A 30 1.20 -2.59 -0.73
C VAL A 30 0.38 -3.85 -0.90
N THR A 31 0.99 -5.01 -0.67
CA THR A 31 0.28 -6.29 -0.67
C THR A 31 -0.09 -6.65 0.77
N VAL A 32 -1.39 -6.84 0.99
CA VAL A 32 -1.97 -7.33 2.25
C VAL A 32 -2.27 -8.81 2.06
N GLY A 33 -1.73 -9.65 2.94
CA GLY A 33 -2.02 -11.09 3.01
C GLY A 33 -3.43 -11.37 3.55
N ASP A 34 -3.86 -12.62 3.44
CA ASP A 34 -5.18 -13.05 3.92
C ASP A 34 -5.33 -12.96 5.45
N ASP A 35 -4.22 -12.84 6.18
CA ASP A 35 -4.16 -12.59 7.62
C ASP A 35 -4.25 -11.10 7.99
N GLY A 36 -4.49 -10.23 7.01
CA GLY A 36 -4.56 -8.78 7.18
C GLY A 36 -3.21 -8.11 7.41
N ARG A 37 -2.09 -8.83 7.22
CA ARG A 37 -0.75 -8.26 7.40
C ARG A 37 -0.15 -7.82 6.08
N ALA A 38 0.60 -6.72 6.12
CA ALA A 38 1.34 -6.21 4.98
C ALA A 38 2.80 -5.93 5.34
N HIS A 39 3.67 -6.14 4.36
CA HIS A 39 5.08 -5.78 4.46
C HIS A 39 5.30 -4.36 3.95
N PHE A 40 5.78 -3.48 4.83
CA PHE A 40 6.12 -2.10 4.52
C PHE A 40 7.62 -1.91 4.46
N ARG A 41 8.08 -1.25 3.39
CA ARG A 41 9.47 -0.82 3.24
C ARG A 41 9.48 0.68 2.99
N ILE A 42 9.86 1.43 4.02
CA ILE A 42 10.00 2.89 3.98
C ILE A 42 11.48 3.18 4.17
N SER A 43 12.08 3.86 3.21
CA SER A 43 13.46 4.34 3.30
C SER A 43 13.46 5.75 3.89
N ASN A 44 14.48 6.07 4.69
CA ASN A 44 14.72 7.47 5.11
C ASN A 44 15.21 8.36 3.95
N MET A 45 15.46 7.78 2.79
CA MET A 45 15.79 8.48 1.54
C MET A 45 14.59 8.64 0.60
N ASP A 46 13.42 8.12 0.98
CA ASP A 46 12.19 8.37 0.23
C ASP A 46 11.80 9.85 0.38
N GLU A 47 11.31 10.47 -0.70
CA GLU A 47 10.82 11.87 -0.69
C GLU A 47 9.72 12.05 0.37
N ASP A 48 8.79 11.09 0.43
CA ASP A 48 7.77 10.96 1.45
C ASP A 48 7.98 9.68 2.28
N PRO A 49 8.55 9.76 3.50
CA PRO A 49 8.85 8.60 4.33
C PRO A 49 7.60 8.11 5.09
N PHE A 50 6.46 8.05 4.43
CA PHE A 50 5.21 7.47 4.94
C PHE A 50 4.39 6.86 3.79
N ILE A 51 3.45 5.96 4.12
CA ILE A 51 2.60 5.25 3.16
C ILE A 51 1.16 5.37 3.63
N ALA A 52 0.22 5.61 2.71
CA ALA A 52 -1.20 5.62 3.02
C ALA A 52 -1.98 4.74 2.03
N VAL A 53 -2.81 3.85 2.56
CA VAL A 53 -3.65 2.93 1.79
C VAL A 53 -5.04 2.86 2.40
N HIS A 54 -6.08 2.69 1.57
CA HIS A 54 -7.47 2.53 2.01
C HIS A 54 -8.22 1.56 1.10
N VAL A 55 -9.42 1.15 1.50
CA VAL A 55 -10.20 0.13 0.78
C VAL A 55 -10.47 0.47 -0.69
N ASP A 56 -10.72 1.73 -1.02
CA ASP A 56 -10.97 2.15 -2.41
C ASP A 56 -9.70 2.19 -3.29
N SER A 57 -8.50 2.11 -2.69
CA SER A 57 -7.24 2.01 -3.44
C SER A 57 -6.85 0.56 -3.76
N LYS A 58 -7.69 -0.42 -3.39
CA LYS A 58 -7.53 -1.83 -3.74
C LYS A 58 -7.68 -2.04 -5.25
N LEU A 59 -6.78 -2.81 -5.86
CA LEU A 59 -6.90 -3.27 -7.25
C LEU A 59 -7.96 -4.36 -7.40
#